data_AF-A0A4Q9HAV5-F1
#
_entry.id   AF-A0A4Q9HAV5-F1
#
_cell.length_a   1.000
_cell.length_b   1.000
_cell.length_c   1.000
_cell.angle_alpha   90.00
_cell.angle_beta   90.00
_cell.angle_gamma   90.00
#
_symmetry.space_group_name_H-M   'P 1'
#
loop_
_entity.id
_entity.type
_entity.pdbx_description
1 polymer ?
#
loop_
_entity_poly.entity_id
_entity_poly.type
_entity_poly.pdbx_seq_one_letter_code
_entity_poly.pdbx_strand_id
1 'polypeptide(L)'
;MKSNPKIKLQLSTFFFLSIFIYACSPKLYLDEAKRYQAGTLTDAQVDSLHLFLKENQRLALKDTIIIKYDFNKDDCWKDLSYQNAEFLNNVRWTFQKNILEKAEARPKVAIYQYREEGKSFSQVKSKGLEIETDSGFLRKFLFKEATSCGTSAIILPNGKFLLVKSDPQFSALILDAKWINQLY
;
A
#
# COMPACT_ATOMS: atom_id res chain seq x y z
N MET A 1 3.61 43.26 -42.40
CA MET A 1 4.49 42.20 -41.86
C MET A 1 4.08 40.87 -42.45
N LYS A 2 4.96 40.22 -43.24
CA LYS A 2 4.72 38.91 -43.86
C LYS A 2 4.96 37.81 -42.82
N SER A 3 3.91 37.04 -42.50
CA SER A 3 3.99 35.85 -41.63
C SER A 3 4.92 34.80 -42.26
N ASN A 4 6.05 34.52 -41.61
CA ASN A 4 7.06 33.59 -42.10
C ASN A 4 6.62 32.12 -41.83
N PRO A 5 6.34 31.31 -42.87
CA PRO A 5 5.67 29.99 -42.70
C PRO A 5 6.52 28.95 -41.96
N LYS A 6 7.85 29.14 -41.89
CA LYS A 6 8.76 28.23 -41.17
C LYS A 6 8.56 28.25 -39.65
N ILE A 7 8.12 29.38 -39.08
CA ILE A 7 7.94 29.55 -37.64
C ILE A 7 6.67 28.83 -37.16
N LYS A 8 5.61 28.81 -37.97
CA LYS A 8 4.36 28.08 -37.67
C LYS A 8 4.57 26.56 -37.65
N LEU A 9 5.44 26.04 -38.51
CA LEU A 9 5.72 24.61 -38.58
C LEU A 9 6.50 24.12 -37.35
N GLN A 10 7.46 24.91 -36.86
CA GLN A 10 8.26 24.58 -35.66
C GLN A 10 7.45 24.66 -34.36
N LEU A 11 6.51 25.60 -34.24
CA LEU A 11 5.61 25.68 -33.07
C LEU A 11 4.68 24.46 -32.98
N SER A 12 4.20 23.97 -34.13
CA SER A 12 3.33 22.79 -34.19
C SER A 12 4.07 21.53 -33.72
N THR A 13 5.34 21.37 -34.08
CA THR A 13 6.14 20.20 -33.66
C THR A 13 6.41 20.17 -32.15
N PHE A 14 6.61 21.34 -31.51
CA PHE A 14 6.75 21.44 -30.05
C PHE A 14 5.46 21.11 -29.31
N PHE A 15 4.30 21.47 -29.86
CA PHE A 15 3.00 21.16 -29.28
C PHE A 15 2.69 19.66 -29.34
N PHE A 16 3.04 18.98 -30.44
CA PHE A 16 2.90 17.52 -30.52
C PHE A 16 3.87 16.79 -29.57
N LEU A 17 5.12 17.24 -29.43
CA LEU A 17 6.07 16.63 -28.50
C LEU A 17 5.60 16.72 -27.04
N SER A 18 5.01 17.84 -26.63
CA SER A 18 4.53 18.06 -25.26
C SER A 18 3.30 17.20 -24.91
N ILE A 19 2.45 16.87 -25.89
CA ILE A 19 1.31 15.95 -25.69
C ILE A 19 1.80 14.51 -25.43
N PHE A 20 2.88 14.06 -26.08
CA PHE A 20 3.42 12.71 -25.87
C PHE A 20 4.05 12.51 -24.48
N ILE A 21 4.57 13.57 -23.83
CA ILE A 21 5.16 13.45 -22.49
C ILE A 21 4.08 13.33 -21.41
N TYR A 22 2.90 13.94 -21.61
CA TYR A 22 1.79 13.84 -20.65
C TYR A 22 1.07 12.48 -20.69
N ALA A 23 1.12 11.76 -21.82
CA ALA A 23 0.50 10.45 -21.97
C ALA A 23 1.21 9.31 -21.21
N CYS A 24 2.46 9.53 -20.79
CA CYS A 24 3.26 8.58 -20.01
C CYS A 24 3.28 8.90 -18.50
N SER A 25 2.22 9.52 -17.97
CA SER A 25 2.08 9.64 -16.51
C SER A 25 1.76 8.24 -15.94
N PRO A 26 2.63 7.63 -15.11
CA PRO A 26 2.32 6.35 -14.50
C PRO A 26 1.06 6.52 -13.65
N LYS A 27 0.05 5.65 -13.85
CA LYS A 27 -1.12 5.64 -12.99
C LYS A 27 -0.65 5.27 -11.59
N LEU A 28 -0.75 6.20 -10.64
CA LEU A 28 -0.54 5.97 -9.20
C LEU A 28 -1.41 4.81 -8.68
N TYR A 29 -2.55 4.57 -9.33
CA TYR A 29 -3.53 3.56 -8.97
C TYR A 29 -3.58 2.45 -10.01
N LEU A 30 -3.48 1.20 -9.54
CA LEU A 30 -3.81 0.03 -10.34
C LEU A 30 -5.24 0.13 -10.85
N ASP A 31 -5.49 -0.47 -12.01
CA ASP A 31 -6.85 -0.75 -12.49
C ASP A 31 -7.66 -1.41 -11.36
N GLU A 32 -8.89 -0.93 -11.12
CA GLU A 32 -9.73 -1.40 -10.02
C GLU A 32 -9.97 -2.91 -10.10
N ALA A 33 -10.10 -3.45 -11.33
CA ALA A 33 -10.23 -4.88 -11.57
C ALA A 33 -8.99 -5.70 -11.16
N LYS A 34 -7.81 -5.06 -11.08
CA LYS A 34 -6.55 -5.68 -10.65
C LYS A 34 -6.16 -5.35 -9.21
N ARG A 35 -6.95 -4.49 -8.54
CA ARG A 35 -6.69 -4.05 -7.17
C ARG A 35 -6.82 -5.18 -6.16
N TYR A 36 -7.71 -6.13 -6.44
CA TYR A 36 -8.06 -7.21 -5.51
C TYR A 36 -7.55 -8.55 -6.01
N GLN A 37 -6.96 -9.33 -5.10
CA GLN A 37 -6.56 -10.69 -5.38
C GLN A 37 -6.95 -11.60 -4.21
N ALA A 38 -7.93 -12.46 -4.45
CA ALA A 38 -8.36 -13.48 -3.50
C ALA A 38 -7.53 -14.76 -3.64
N GLY A 39 -7.39 -15.48 -2.53
CA GLY A 39 -6.80 -16.82 -2.49
C GLY A 39 -7.05 -17.49 -1.14
N THR A 40 -6.45 -18.67 -0.97
CA THR A 40 -6.57 -19.48 0.25
C THR A 40 -5.19 -19.97 0.66
N LEU A 41 -4.87 -19.84 1.94
CA LEU A 41 -3.70 -20.45 2.58
C LEU A 41 -4.04 -21.87 3.03
N THR A 42 -3.08 -22.78 2.93
CA THR A 42 -3.18 -24.09 3.60
C THR A 42 -3.02 -23.94 5.11
N ASP A 43 -3.46 -24.93 5.89
CA ASP A 43 -3.30 -24.90 7.35
C ASP A 43 -1.83 -24.69 7.77
N ALA A 44 -0.90 -25.37 7.10
CA ALA A 44 0.54 -25.19 7.34
C ALA A 44 1.04 -23.77 7.04
N GLN A 45 0.46 -23.10 6.03
CA GLN A 45 0.76 -21.71 5.71
C GLN A 45 0.18 -20.75 6.75
N VAL A 46 -1.03 -21.01 7.24
CA VAL A 46 -1.64 -20.25 8.35
C VAL A 46 -0.78 -20.37 9.60
N ASP A 47 -0.34 -21.59 9.95
CA ASP A 47 0.52 -21.83 11.11
C ASP A 47 1.87 -21.12 10.98
N SER A 48 2.47 -21.15 9.79
CA SER A 48 3.73 -20.44 9.51
C SER A 48 3.56 -18.93 9.66
N LEU A 49 2.44 -18.37 9.18
CA LEU A 49 2.12 -16.96 9.34
C LEU A 49 1.92 -16.60 10.81
N HIS A 50 1.16 -17.40 11.55
CA HIS A 50 0.93 -17.19 12.98
C HIS A 50 2.23 -17.24 13.79
N LEU A 51 3.13 -18.18 13.48
CA LEU A 51 4.43 -18.28 14.13
C LEU A 51 5.26 -17.01 13.90
N PHE A 52 5.33 -16.55 12.65
CA PHE A 52 6.03 -15.31 12.30
C PHE A 52 5.43 -14.09 13.01
N LEU A 53 4.10 -13.96 13.05
CA LEU A 53 3.45 -12.80 13.67
C LEU A 53 3.55 -12.80 15.21
N LYS A 54 3.61 -13.98 15.84
CA LYS A 54 3.80 -14.10 17.31
C LYS A 54 5.14 -13.56 17.80
N GLU A 55 6.13 -13.42 16.92
CA GLU A 55 7.39 -12.74 17.27
C GLU A 55 7.16 -11.27 17.64
N ASN A 56 6.08 -10.66 17.13
CA ASN A 56 5.67 -9.32 17.52
C ASN A 56 4.86 -9.36 18.83
N GLN A 57 5.57 -9.33 19.96
CA GLN A 57 4.99 -9.34 21.31
C GLN A 57 4.03 -8.17 21.60
N ARG A 58 3.98 -7.13 20.75
CA ARG A 58 3.13 -5.95 20.96
C ARG A 58 1.66 -6.19 20.60
N LEU A 59 1.36 -7.21 19.78
CA LEU A 59 0.02 -7.43 19.26
C LEU A 59 -0.47 -8.84 19.58
N ALA A 60 -1.68 -8.92 20.15
CA ALA A 60 -2.33 -10.20 20.36
C ALA A 60 -2.81 -10.76 19.01
N LEU A 61 -2.43 -11.99 18.70
CA LEU A 61 -2.96 -12.72 17.56
C LEU A 61 -4.49 -12.89 17.72
N LYS A 62 -5.24 -12.60 16.65
CA LYS A 62 -6.70 -12.73 16.57
C LYS A 62 -7.08 -13.52 15.33
N ASP A 63 -8.33 -13.96 15.27
CA ASP A 63 -8.83 -14.84 14.21
C ASP A 63 -8.79 -14.20 12.82
N THR A 64 -9.04 -12.89 12.73
CA THR A 64 -8.86 -12.13 11.49
C THR A 64 -7.62 -11.25 11.59
N ILE A 65 -6.77 -11.32 10.58
CA ILE A 65 -5.50 -10.62 10.53
C ILE A 65 -5.53 -9.64 9.37
N ILE A 66 -5.15 -8.40 9.61
CA ILE A 66 -4.94 -7.40 8.57
C ILE A 66 -3.47 -6.99 8.61
N ILE A 67 -2.76 -7.13 7.50
CA ILE A 67 -1.35 -6.76 7.38
C ILE A 67 -1.22 -5.69 6.31
N LYS A 68 -0.74 -4.50 6.67
CA LYS A 68 -0.24 -3.53 5.69
C LYS A 68 1.23 -3.84 5.41
N TYR A 69 1.59 -3.96 4.14
CA TYR A 69 2.97 -4.19 3.71
C TYR A 69 3.44 -3.07 2.77
N ASP A 70 4.51 -2.38 3.16
CA ASP A 70 5.14 -1.33 2.37
C ASP A 70 6.43 -1.84 1.70
N PHE A 71 6.50 -1.74 0.37
CA PHE A 71 7.66 -2.16 -0.41
C PHE A 71 8.78 -1.13 -0.34
N ASN A 72 10.02 -1.59 -0.39
CA ASN A 72 11.16 -0.68 -0.52
C ASN A 72 11.13 -0.05 -1.92
N LYS A 73 11.41 1.26 -2.00
CA LYS A 73 11.28 2.09 -3.21
C LYS A 73 9.84 2.32 -3.68
N ASP A 74 8.86 2.22 -2.79
CA ASP A 74 7.51 2.69 -3.07
C ASP A 74 7.50 4.21 -3.34
N ASP A 75 6.65 4.65 -4.25
CA ASP A 75 6.60 6.04 -4.73
C ASP A 75 5.28 6.76 -4.39
N CYS A 76 4.36 6.06 -3.72
CA CYS A 76 3.02 6.54 -3.36
C CYS A 76 2.96 7.96 -2.79
N TRP A 77 3.90 8.27 -1.90
CA TRP A 77 3.95 9.52 -1.14
C TRP A 77 5.18 10.34 -1.49
N LYS A 78 5.82 10.05 -2.63
CA LYS A 78 7.04 10.73 -3.06
C LYS A 78 6.79 12.22 -3.28
N ASP A 79 5.62 12.59 -3.77
CA ASP A 79 5.26 14.00 -4.02
C ASP A 79 5.10 14.82 -2.74
N LEU A 80 4.88 14.15 -1.60
CA LEU A 80 4.88 14.84 -0.30
C LEU A 80 6.28 15.14 0.23
N SER A 81 7.35 14.63 -0.40
CA SER A 81 8.73 14.83 0.08
C SER A 81 9.19 16.29 0.09
N TYR A 82 8.52 17.17 -0.65
CA TYR A 82 8.78 18.61 -0.69
C TYR A 82 8.03 19.40 0.40
N GLN A 83 7.15 18.73 1.16
CA GLN A 83 6.40 19.37 2.23
C GLN A 83 7.26 19.56 3.48
N ASN A 84 6.85 20.51 4.33
CA ASN A 84 7.56 20.78 5.56
C ASN A 84 7.36 19.65 6.61
N ALA A 85 8.24 19.60 7.60
CA ALA A 85 8.25 18.55 8.62
C ALA A 85 6.96 18.50 9.46
N GLU A 86 6.34 19.65 9.73
CA GLU A 86 5.08 19.73 10.48
C GLU A 86 3.95 19.06 9.71
N PHE A 87 3.78 19.40 8.43
CA PHE A 87 2.80 18.77 7.54
C PHE A 87 2.99 17.26 7.48
N LEU A 88 4.23 16.79 7.29
CA LEU A 88 4.55 15.36 7.23
C LEU A 88 4.25 14.64 8.55
N ASN A 89 4.51 15.28 9.68
CA ASN A 89 4.18 14.74 10.99
C ASN A 89 2.65 14.68 11.21
N ASN A 90 1.91 15.69 10.77
CA ASN A 90 0.44 15.70 10.85
C ASN A 90 -0.18 14.59 10.01
N VAL A 91 0.31 14.39 8.78
CA VAL A 91 -0.13 13.27 7.92
C VAL A 91 0.15 11.93 8.59
N ARG A 92 1.37 11.75 9.12
CA ARG A 92 1.75 10.52 9.84
C ARG A 92 0.86 10.29 11.07
N TRP A 93 0.64 11.32 11.88
CA TRP A 93 -0.18 11.24 13.08
C TRP A 93 -1.63 10.88 12.73
N THR A 94 -2.20 11.52 11.72
CA THR A 94 -3.57 11.26 11.25
C THR A 94 -3.72 9.83 10.76
N PHE A 95 -2.73 9.35 10.00
CA PHE A 95 -2.71 7.97 9.52
C PHE A 95 -2.68 6.96 10.68
N GLN A 96 -1.77 7.13 11.64
CA GLN A 96 -1.68 6.23 12.81
C GLN A 96 -2.93 6.30 13.70
N LYS A 97 -3.47 7.50 13.92
CA LYS A 97 -4.71 7.69 14.67
C LYS A 97 -5.88 6.93 14.05
N ASN A 98 -6.04 7.01 12.71
CA ASN A 98 -7.09 6.25 12.01
C ASN A 98 -6.91 4.74 12.21
N ILE A 99 -5.68 4.22 12.16
CA ILE A 99 -5.42 2.80 12.41
C ILE A 99 -5.88 2.40 13.81
N LEU A 100 -5.49 3.18 14.83
CA LEU A 100 -5.86 2.93 16.23
C LEU A 100 -7.38 2.94 16.41
N GLU A 101 -8.07 3.96 15.90
CA GLU A 101 -9.54 4.06 15.98
C GLU A 101 -10.23 2.86 15.31
N LYS A 102 -9.72 2.38 14.17
CA LYS A 102 -10.26 1.20 13.48
C LYS A 102 -9.94 -0.10 14.22
N ALA A 103 -8.78 -0.19 14.86
CA ALA A 103 -8.38 -1.33 15.69
C ALA A 103 -9.29 -1.45 16.91
N GLU A 104 -9.51 -0.36 17.64
CA GLU A 104 -10.38 -0.29 18.82
C GLU A 104 -11.82 -0.68 18.48
N ALA A 105 -12.33 -0.24 17.32
CA ALA A 105 -13.67 -0.61 16.85
C ALA A 105 -13.81 -2.10 16.45
N ARG A 106 -12.70 -2.84 16.30
CA ARG A 106 -12.66 -4.22 15.80
C ARG A 106 -11.79 -5.12 16.70
N PRO A 107 -12.19 -5.38 17.96
CA PRO A 107 -11.36 -6.08 18.95
C PRO A 107 -11.01 -7.54 18.60
N LYS A 108 -11.67 -8.12 17.58
CA LYS A 108 -11.40 -9.46 17.04
C LYS A 108 -10.46 -9.47 15.83
N VAL A 109 -9.90 -8.32 15.45
CA VAL A 109 -8.99 -8.17 14.33
C VAL A 109 -7.61 -7.77 14.83
N ALA A 110 -6.58 -8.49 14.41
CA ALA A 110 -5.19 -8.10 14.65
C ALA A 110 -4.69 -7.30 13.45
N ILE A 111 -4.14 -6.11 13.68
CA ILE A 111 -3.67 -5.21 12.63
C ILE A 111 -2.15 -5.06 12.75
N TYR A 112 -1.45 -5.37 11.67
CA TYR A 112 0.02 -5.29 11.60
C TYR A 112 0.44 -4.33 10.49
N GLN A 113 1.54 -3.62 10.73
CA GLN A 113 2.23 -2.82 9.72
C GLN A 113 3.65 -3.36 9.56
N TYR A 114 4.00 -3.78 8.36
CA TYR A 114 5.32 -4.26 8.00
C TYR A 114 5.87 -3.46 6.81
N ARG A 115 7.19 -3.36 6.75
CA ARG A 115 7.90 -2.85 5.58
C ARG A 115 8.98 -3.83 5.13
N GLU A 116 9.27 -3.83 3.84
CA GLU A 116 10.42 -4.55 3.28
C GLU A 116 11.74 -3.98 3.84
N GLU A 117 12.79 -4.79 3.88
CA GLU A 117 14.11 -4.30 4.23
C GLU A 117 14.59 -3.24 3.22
N GLY A 118 15.12 -2.12 3.74
CA GLY A 118 15.64 -1.03 2.93
C GLY A 118 15.57 0.33 3.59
N LYS A 119 15.96 1.36 2.85
CA LYS A 119 15.96 2.76 3.30
C LYS A 119 15.15 3.68 2.39
N SER A 120 14.65 3.18 1.26
CA SER A 120 13.99 4.00 0.25
C SER A 120 12.49 4.04 0.50
N PHE A 121 12.10 4.69 1.59
CA PHE A 121 10.71 4.93 1.95
C PHE A 121 10.43 6.42 1.96
N SER A 122 9.19 6.81 1.63
CA SER A 122 8.74 8.19 1.83
C SER A 122 8.92 8.63 3.28
N GLN A 123 9.11 9.93 3.50
CA GLN A 123 9.28 10.48 4.85
C GLN A 123 8.04 10.23 5.73
N VAL A 124 6.84 10.10 5.12
CA VAL A 124 5.61 9.74 5.83
C VAL A 124 5.72 8.33 6.43
N LYS A 125 6.25 7.36 5.67
CA LYS A 125 6.35 5.94 6.04
C LYS A 125 7.66 5.54 6.75
N SER A 126 8.72 6.34 6.63
CA SER A 126 10.04 6.01 7.15
C SER A 126 10.12 5.97 8.68
N LYS A 127 9.17 6.62 9.36
CA LYS A 127 9.02 6.65 10.81
C LYS A 127 7.56 6.38 11.16
N GLY A 128 7.31 5.44 12.06
CA GLY A 128 5.99 5.10 12.60
C GLY A 128 6.21 4.30 13.87
N LEU A 129 5.35 4.46 14.87
CA LEU A 129 5.55 3.87 16.20
C LEU A 129 5.46 2.33 16.20
N GLU A 130 4.86 1.74 15.16
CA GLU A 130 4.47 0.31 15.14
C GLU A 130 4.75 -0.39 13.80
N ILE A 131 5.66 0.15 12.98
CA ILE A 131 6.03 -0.48 11.70
C ILE A 131 7.23 -1.39 11.91
N GLU A 132 7.03 -2.69 11.76
CA GLU A 132 8.08 -3.69 11.85
C GLU A 132 8.76 -3.90 10.49
N THR A 133 10.01 -4.38 10.50
CA THR A 133 10.76 -4.66 9.27
C THR A 133 10.72 -6.16 8.98
N ASP A 134 10.21 -6.54 7.81
CA ASP A 134 10.22 -7.92 7.33
C ASP A 134 11.61 -8.28 6.80
N SER A 135 12.19 -9.37 7.33
CA SER A 135 13.44 -9.97 6.84
C SER A 135 13.27 -10.72 5.51
N GLY A 136 12.05 -10.74 4.96
CA GLY A 136 11.69 -11.24 3.64
C GLY A 136 10.73 -12.43 3.66
N PHE A 137 10.22 -12.82 4.83
CA PHE A 137 9.21 -13.86 4.97
C PHE A 137 7.90 -13.42 4.31
N LEU A 138 7.33 -12.29 4.75
CA LEU A 138 6.05 -11.80 4.23
C LEU A 138 6.14 -11.46 2.74
N ARG A 139 7.27 -10.90 2.30
CA ARG A 139 7.57 -10.62 0.88
C ARG A 139 7.41 -11.87 0.01
N LYS A 140 8.00 -12.98 0.42
CA LYS A 140 7.98 -14.26 -0.33
C LYS A 140 6.66 -15.00 -0.15
N PHE A 141 6.04 -14.86 1.02
CA PHE A 141 4.85 -15.61 1.41
C PHE A 141 3.57 -15.04 0.76
N LEU A 142 3.23 -13.77 1.06
CA LEU A 142 1.99 -13.12 0.62
C LEU A 142 2.21 -12.01 -0.40
N PHE A 143 3.22 -11.17 -0.21
CA PHE A 143 3.37 -9.91 -0.94
C PHE A 143 4.31 -10.03 -2.14
N LYS A 144 4.07 -11.00 -3.03
CA LYS A 144 5.00 -11.36 -4.13
C LYS A 144 5.13 -10.29 -5.21
N GLU A 145 4.07 -9.53 -5.46
CA GLU A 145 4.05 -8.45 -6.44
C GLU A 145 4.24 -7.10 -5.76
N ALA A 146 5.30 -6.37 -6.12
CA ALA A 146 5.55 -5.03 -5.60
C ALA A 146 4.61 -4.02 -6.24
N THR A 147 4.07 -3.10 -5.43
CA THR A 147 3.13 -2.07 -5.89
C THR A 147 3.52 -0.70 -5.35
N SER A 148 3.19 0.36 -6.10
CA SER A 148 3.56 1.76 -5.81
C SER A 148 3.13 2.27 -4.44
N CYS A 149 2.03 1.73 -3.88
CA CYS A 149 1.43 2.18 -2.62
C CYS A 149 1.41 1.11 -1.53
N GLY A 150 2.23 0.06 -1.67
CA GLY A 150 2.16 -1.09 -0.80
C GLY A 150 0.89 -1.91 -1.00
N THR A 151 0.84 -3.06 -0.36
CA THR A 151 -0.28 -4.00 -0.47
C THR A 151 -0.76 -4.33 0.93
N SER A 152 -2.07 -4.41 1.11
CA SER A 152 -2.67 -4.89 2.36
C SER A 152 -3.19 -6.30 2.17
N ALA A 153 -3.08 -7.15 3.19
CA ALA A 153 -3.70 -8.48 3.21
C ALA A 153 -4.75 -8.51 4.31
N ILE A 154 -5.91 -9.09 4.02
CA ILE A 154 -6.92 -9.48 5.01
C ILE A 154 -6.96 -10.99 5.00
N ILE A 155 -6.66 -11.63 6.13
CA ILE A 155 -6.65 -13.08 6.30
C ILE A 155 -7.75 -13.45 7.29
N LEU A 156 -8.66 -14.32 6.84
CA LEU A 156 -9.78 -14.82 7.63
C LEU A 156 -9.39 -16.07 8.42
N PRO A 157 -10.18 -16.47 9.44
CA PRO A 157 -9.84 -17.59 10.32
C PRO A 157 -9.74 -18.95 9.60
N ASN A 158 -10.37 -19.06 8.43
CA ASN A 158 -10.37 -20.26 7.58
C ASN A 158 -9.26 -20.24 6.51
N GLY A 159 -8.27 -19.35 6.63
CA GLY A 159 -7.14 -19.25 5.70
C GLY A 159 -7.45 -18.54 4.38
N LYS A 160 -8.70 -18.17 4.11
CA LYS A 160 -9.03 -17.30 2.96
C LYS A 160 -8.36 -15.94 3.16
N PHE A 161 -7.65 -15.45 2.14
CA PHE A 161 -7.04 -14.12 2.15
C PHE A 161 -7.39 -13.25 0.94
N LEU A 162 -7.51 -11.96 1.17
CA LEU A 162 -7.69 -10.94 0.15
C LEU A 162 -6.51 -9.97 0.18
N LEU A 163 -5.82 -9.82 -0.94
CA LEU A 163 -4.85 -8.75 -1.13
C LEU A 163 -5.54 -7.52 -1.74
N VAL A 164 -5.26 -6.36 -1.15
CA VAL A 164 -5.64 -5.04 -1.64
C VAL A 164 -4.36 -4.33 -2.10
N LYS A 165 -4.13 -4.35 -3.41
CA LYS A 165 -2.93 -3.80 -4.06
C LYS A 165 -3.01 -2.28 -4.19
N SER A 166 -1.85 -1.61 -4.19
CA SER A 166 -1.74 -0.14 -4.23
C SER A 166 -2.66 0.54 -3.22
N ASP A 167 -2.43 0.27 -1.93
CA ASP A 167 -3.30 0.70 -0.83
C ASP A 167 -2.70 1.87 -0.02
N PRO A 168 -2.75 3.13 -0.49
CA PRO A 168 -2.07 4.28 0.13
C PRO A 168 -2.49 4.56 1.57
N GLN A 169 -3.77 4.37 1.88
CA GLN A 169 -4.42 4.83 3.11
C GLN A 169 -4.85 3.68 4.03
N PHE A 170 -4.35 2.47 3.76
CA PHE A 170 -4.75 1.27 4.48
C PHE A 170 -6.27 0.99 4.40
N SER A 171 -6.84 1.13 3.19
CA SER A 171 -8.25 0.90 2.88
C SER A 171 -8.72 -0.52 3.24
N ALA A 172 -7.84 -1.50 3.41
CA ALA A 172 -8.23 -2.79 3.98
C ALA A 172 -8.95 -2.67 5.34
N LEU A 173 -8.66 -1.62 6.13
CA LEU A 173 -9.32 -1.35 7.41
C LEU A 173 -10.79 -0.93 7.30
N ILE A 174 -11.25 -0.51 6.11
CA ILE A 174 -12.65 -0.12 5.89
C ILE A 174 -13.48 -1.22 5.24
N LEU A 175 -12.84 -2.29 4.72
CA LEU A 175 -13.57 -3.42 4.16
C LEU A 175 -14.29 -4.20 5.25
N ASP A 176 -15.50 -4.65 4.93
CA ASP A 176 -16.32 -5.51 5.80
C ASP A 176 -16.34 -6.95 5.29
N ALA A 177 -16.74 -7.88 6.16
CA ALA A 177 -16.77 -9.31 5.83
C ALA A 177 -17.74 -9.64 4.69
N LYS A 178 -18.82 -8.86 4.52
CA LYS A 178 -19.83 -9.09 3.49
C LYS A 178 -19.23 -8.83 2.10
N TRP A 179 -18.50 -7.74 1.96
CA TRP A 179 -17.84 -7.36 0.72
C TRP A 179 -16.69 -8.31 0.38
N ILE A 180 -15.90 -8.73 1.38
CA ILE A 180 -14.83 -9.72 1.19
C ILE A 180 -15.41 -11.04 0.65
N ASN A 181 -16.54 -11.50 1.18
CA ASN A 181 -17.18 -12.73 0.71
C ASN A 181 -17.70 -12.66 -0.73
N GLN A 182 -17.92 -11.47 -1.30
CA GLN A 182 -18.33 -11.32 -2.71
C GLN A 182 -17.16 -11.49 -3.69
N LEU A 183 -15.92 -11.47 -3.20
CA LEU A 183 -14.71 -11.62 -4.00
C LEU A 183 -14.20 -13.07 -4.07
N TYR A 184 -14.91 -14.01 -3.43
CA TYR A 184 -14.67 -15.45 -3.48
C TYR A 184 -15.82 -16.18 -4.13
#